data_AF-A0A2M6ZVZ4-F1
#
_entry.id   AF-A0A2M6ZVZ4-F1
#
_cell.length_a   1.000
_cell.length_b   1.000
_cell.length_c   1.000
_cell.angle_alpha   90.00
_cell.angle_beta   90.00
_cell.angle_gamma   90.00
#
_symmetry.space_group_name_H-M   'P 1'
#
loop_
_entity.id
_entity.type
_entity.pdbx_description
1 polymer ?
#
loop_
_entity_poly.entity_id
_entity_poly.type
_entity_poly.pdbx_seq_one_letter_code
_entity_poly.pdbx_strand_id
1 'polypeptide(L)'
;MSEWLGKSRIEEKDIQKSMPSMVKYFPMLTRYYVDNQKLRINLALPYDMGEEFKLAVIKTYGAFNPTNVRKASMEAIDHWIETHL
;
A
#
# COMPACT_ATOMS: atom_id res chain seq x y z
N MET A 1 3.46 19.34 17.77
CA MET A 1 3.61 17.87 17.87
C MET A 1 3.04 17.23 16.62
N SER A 2 3.61 16.11 16.17
CA SER A 2 3.38 15.48 14.86
C SER A 2 2.07 14.70 14.74
N GLU A 3 0.96 15.22 15.28
CA GLU A 3 -0.37 14.57 15.29
C GLU A 3 -0.88 14.19 13.90
N TRP A 4 -0.44 14.90 12.87
CA TRP A 4 -0.74 14.59 11.47
C TRP A 4 -0.24 13.19 11.04
N LEU A 5 0.76 12.61 11.72
CA LEU A 5 1.23 11.25 11.44
C LEU A 5 0.16 10.18 11.71
N GLY A 6 -0.85 10.47 12.53
CA GLY A 6 -1.96 9.55 12.83
C GLY A 6 -3.15 9.67 11.89
N LYS A 7 -3.12 10.59 10.92
CA LYS A 7 -4.25 10.76 9.98
C LYS A 7 -4.30 9.64 8.96
N SER A 8 -5.52 9.24 8.59
CA SER A 8 -5.76 8.32 7.47
C SER A 8 -5.26 8.88 6.14
N ARG A 9 -5.30 10.21 6.00
CA ARG A 9 -4.70 10.95 4.90
C ARG A 9 -4.04 12.23 5.41
N ILE A 10 -2.73 12.28 5.27
CA ILE A 10 -1.82 13.39 5.52
C ILE A 10 -1.84 14.32 4.32
N GLU A 11 -2.11 15.59 4.56
CA GLU A 11 -1.94 16.62 3.54
C GLU A 11 -0.80 17.58 3.92
N GLU A 12 -0.20 18.25 2.94
CA GLU A 12 0.87 19.24 3.19
C GLU A 12 0.43 20.30 4.21
N LYS A 13 -0.85 20.72 4.17
CA LYS A 13 -1.44 21.69 5.11
C LYS A 13 -1.37 21.21 6.57
N ASP A 14 -1.42 19.91 6.80
CA ASP A 14 -1.36 19.31 8.14
C ASP A 14 0.07 19.37 8.71
N ILE A 15 1.05 19.15 7.84
CA ILE A 15 2.48 19.27 8.15
C ILE A 15 2.83 20.76 8.33
N GLN A 16 2.35 21.64 7.46
CA GLN A 16 2.57 23.08 7.55
C GLN A 16 2.06 23.67 8.86
N LYS A 17 0.88 23.24 9.33
CA LYS A 17 0.27 23.73 10.58
C LYS A 17 1.07 23.33 11.83
N SER A 18 1.67 22.15 11.80
CA SER A 18 2.33 21.53 12.97
C SER A 18 3.85 21.68 12.97
N MET A 19 4.45 21.78 11.78
CA MET A 19 5.89 21.87 11.55
C MET A 19 6.20 22.71 10.28
N PRO A 20 5.97 24.04 10.32
CA PRO A 20 6.19 24.95 9.18
C PRO A 20 7.61 24.87 8.58
N SER A 21 8.61 24.62 9.43
CA SER A 21 10.00 24.48 9.02
C SER A 21 10.24 23.24 8.16
N MET A 22 9.46 22.16 8.34
CA MET A 22 9.57 20.95 7.52
C MET A 22 9.14 21.21 6.07
N VAL A 23 8.03 21.91 5.88
CA VAL A 23 7.56 22.28 4.54
C VAL A 23 8.53 23.25 3.87
N LYS A 24 9.01 24.26 4.63
CA LYS A 24 9.90 25.31 4.10
C LYS A 24 11.31 24.81 3.77
N TYR A 25 11.92 24.01 4.65
CA TYR A 25 13.34 23.64 4.53
C TYR A 25 13.54 22.18 4.08
N PHE A 26 12.52 21.33 4.20
CA PHE A 26 12.59 19.91 3.84
C PHE A 26 11.42 19.48 2.94
N PRO A 27 11.21 20.14 1.77
CA PRO A 27 10.07 19.87 0.90
C PRO A 27 10.04 18.42 0.37
N MET A 28 11.20 17.80 0.17
CA MET A 28 11.28 16.39 -0.22
C MET A 28 10.71 15.45 0.84
N LEU A 29 10.99 15.73 2.12
CA LEU A 29 10.50 14.94 3.25
C LEU A 29 8.98 15.14 3.42
N THR A 30 8.50 16.37 3.21
CA THR A 30 7.07 16.68 3.18
C THR A 30 6.35 15.86 2.11
N ARG A 31 6.88 15.82 0.88
CA ARG A 31 6.33 14.98 -0.20
C ARG A 31 6.35 13.49 0.13
N TYR A 32 7.40 12.99 0.77
CA TYR A 32 7.45 11.59 1.19
C TYR A 32 6.25 11.20 2.06
N TYR A 33 5.86 12.03 3.03
CA TYR A 33 4.71 11.76 3.89
C TYR A 33 3.36 11.93 3.19
N VAL A 34 3.26 12.86 2.24
CA VAL A 34 2.01 13.09 1.48
C VAL A 34 1.80 12.03 0.39
N ASP A 35 2.86 11.57 -0.26
CA ASP A 35 2.76 10.69 -1.43
C ASP A 35 2.84 9.21 -1.06
N ASN A 36 3.55 8.86 0.02
CA ASN A 36 3.78 7.46 0.41
C ASN A 36 2.73 6.93 1.40
N GLN A 37 1.47 7.32 1.21
CA GLN A 37 0.35 6.95 2.09
C GLN A 37 -0.33 5.64 1.67
N LYS A 38 0.47 4.69 1.20
CA LYS A 38 -0.05 3.41 0.71
C LYS A 38 -0.55 2.60 1.89
N LEU A 39 -1.81 2.14 1.81
CA LEU A 39 -2.32 1.11 2.70
C LEU A 39 -1.45 -0.14 2.56
N ARG A 40 -1.02 -0.70 3.69
CA ARG A 40 -0.25 -1.96 3.74
C ARG A 40 -1.15 -3.05 4.27
N ILE A 41 -1.35 -4.08 3.48
CA ILE A 41 -2.09 -5.28 3.88
C ILE A 41 -1.06 -6.38 4.07
N ASN A 42 -0.98 -6.92 5.29
CA ASN A 42 -0.21 -8.12 5.59
C ASN A 42 -1.19 -9.24 5.87
N LEU A 43 -1.16 -10.28 5.03
CA LEU A 43 -2.06 -11.42 5.12
C LEU A 43 -1.26 -12.69 5.33
N ALA A 44 -1.45 -13.34 6.48
CA ALA A 44 -0.93 -14.68 6.72
C ALA A 44 -1.94 -15.70 6.16
N LEU A 45 -1.51 -16.51 5.21
CA LEU A 45 -2.33 -17.56 4.62
C LEU A 45 -2.07 -18.89 5.31
N PRO A 46 -3.10 -19.74 5.51
CA PRO A 46 -2.90 -21.14 5.83
C PRO A 46 -2.01 -21.83 4.79
N TYR A 47 -1.25 -22.84 5.21
CA TYR A 47 -0.25 -23.50 4.36
C TYR A 47 -0.84 -24.00 3.03
N ASP A 48 -1.95 -24.73 3.08
CA ASP A 48 -2.59 -25.32 1.89
C ASP A 48 -3.07 -24.24 0.92
N MET A 49 -3.68 -23.18 1.44
CA MET A 49 -4.13 -22.04 0.65
C MET A 49 -2.96 -21.28 0.02
N GLY A 50 -1.82 -21.21 0.70
CA GLY A 50 -0.59 -20.62 0.16
C GLY A 50 -0.04 -21.40 -1.03
N GLU A 51 -0.06 -22.74 -0.96
CA GLU A 51 0.37 -23.59 -2.08
C GLU A 51 -0.61 -23.52 -3.26
N GLU A 52 -1.92 -23.53 -3.00
CA GLU A 52 -2.94 -23.34 -4.04
C GLU A 52 -2.78 -21.99 -4.75
N PHE A 53 -2.58 -20.91 -3.99
CA PHE A 53 -2.34 -19.59 -4.55
C PHE A 53 -1.07 -19.55 -5.40
N LYS A 54 0.03 -20.15 -4.93
CA LYS A 54 1.28 -20.24 -5.69
C LYS A 54 1.09 -20.99 -7.01
N LEU A 55 0.37 -22.12 -7.00
CA LEU A 55 0.04 -22.87 -8.21
C LEU A 55 -0.82 -22.04 -9.17
N ALA A 56 -1.81 -21.29 -8.66
CA ALA A 56 -2.63 -20.40 -9.47
C ALA A 56 -1.78 -19.30 -10.14
N VAL A 57 -0.87 -18.67 -9.40
CA VAL A 57 0.06 -17.65 -9.94
C VAL A 57 0.95 -18.23 -11.03
N ILE A 58 1.51 -19.43 -10.83
CA ILE A 58 2.33 -20.11 -11.84
C ILE A 58 1.50 -20.44 -13.07
N LYS A 59 0.28 -20.93 -12.90
CA LYS A 59 -0.62 -21.26 -14.01
C LYS A 59 -0.99 -20.04 -14.86
N THR A 60 -1.21 -18.89 -14.24
CA THR A 60 -1.64 -17.66 -14.93
C THR A 60 -0.47 -16.87 -15.53
N TYR A 61 0.65 -16.75 -14.81
CA TYR A 61 1.77 -15.87 -15.20
C TYR A 61 3.08 -16.61 -15.50
N GLY A 62 3.08 -17.95 -15.49
CA GLY A 62 4.21 -18.80 -15.83
C GLY A 62 5.27 -18.99 -14.74
N ALA A 63 5.33 -18.11 -13.73
CA ALA A 63 6.33 -18.19 -12.67
C ALA A 63 5.86 -17.54 -11.36
N PHE A 64 6.34 -18.08 -10.24
CA PHE A 64 6.15 -17.50 -8.91
C PHE A 64 7.30 -16.54 -8.58
N ASN A 65 7.08 -15.25 -8.80
CA ASN A 65 8.02 -14.18 -8.47
C ASN A 65 7.28 -12.98 -7.86
N PRO A 66 7.97 -12.03 -7.20
CA PRO A 66 7.33 -10.91 -6.51
C PRO A 66 6.41 -10.07 -7.41
N THR A 67 6.77 -9.89 -8.68
CA THR A 67 5.98 -9.11 -9.65
C THR A 67 4.65 -9.80 -9.96
N ASN A 68 4.68 -11.11 -10.22
CA ASN A 68 3.47 -11.88 -10.54
C ASN A 68 2.57 -12.07 -9.31
N VAL A 69 3.16 -12.29 -8.14
CA VAL A 69 2.41 -12.34 -6.86
C VAL A 69 1.69 -11.02 -6.62
N ARG A 70 2.36 -9.89 -6.86
CA ARG A 70 1.73 -8.57 -6.74
C ARG A 70 0.57 -8.39 -7.71
N LYS A 71 0.73 -8.79 -8.98
CA LYS A 71 -0.35 -8.72 -9.98
C LYS A 71 -1.56 -9.56 -9.56
N ALA A 72 -1.34 -10.82 -9.19
CA ALA A 72 -2.41 -11.70 -8.72
C ALA A 72 -3.13 -11.16 -7.48
N SER A 73 -2.37 -10.60 -6.54
CA SER A 73 -2.93 -10.00 -5.32
C SER A 73 -3.77 -8.75 -5.64
N MET A 74 -3.32 -7.92 -6.58
CA MET A 74 -4.09 -6.76 -7.05
C MET A 74 -5.37 -7.19 -7.78
N GLU A 75 -5.30 -8.20 -8.66
CA GLU A 75 -6.49 -8.74 -9.34
C GLU A 75 -7.53 -9.25 -8.34
N ALA A 76 -7.10 -9.94 -7.27
CA ALA A 76 -8.01 -10.38 -6.21
C ALA A 76 -8.67 -9.20 -5.47
N ILE A 77 -7.91 -8.13 -5.21
CA ILE A 77 -8.42 -6.90 -4.57
C ILE A 77 -9.40 -6.17 -5.49
N ASP A 78 -9.04 -5.99 -6.77
CA ASP A 78 -9.86 -5.30 -7.78
C ASP A 78 -11.17 -6.07 -7.98
N HIS A 79 -11.10 -7.40 -8.11
CA HIS A 79 -12.29 -8.24 -8.22
C HIS A 79 -13.20 -8.14 -6.99
N TRP A 80 -12.62 -8.13 -5.78
CA TRP A 80 -13.40 -7.94 -4.55
C TRP A 80 -14.10 -6.57 -4.52
N ILE A 81 -13.39 -5.52 -4.92
CA ILE A 81 -13.93 -4.15 -5.02
C ILE A 81 -15.10 -4.11 -6.02
N GLU A 82 -14.92 -4.63 -7.23
CA GLU A 82 -15.94 -4.62 -8.29
C GLU A 82 -17.21 -5.41 -7.93
N THR A 83 -17.09 -6.40 -7.05
CA THR A 83 -18.21 -7.27 -6.67
C THR A 83 -18.96 -6.78 -5.42
N HIS A 84 -18.39 -5.85 -4.66
CA HIS A 84 -18.93 -5.41 -3.36
C HIS A 84 -19.11 -3.88 -3.24
N LEU A 85 -18.77 -3.12 -4.27
CA LEU A 85 -19.10 -1.69 -4.43
C LEU A 85 -20.04 -1.50 -5.61
#